data_AF-A0A970WX58-F1
#
_entry.id   AF-A0A970WX58-F1
#
_cell.length_a   1.000
_cell.length_b   1.000
_cell.length_c   1.000
_cell.angle_alpha   90.00
_cell.angle_beta   90.00
_cell.angle_gamma   90.00
#
_symmetry.space_group_name_H-M   'P 1'
#
loop_
_entity.id
_entity.type
_entity.pdbx_description
1 polymer ?
#
loop_
_entity_poly.entity_id
_entity_poly.type
_entity_poly.pdbx_seq_one_letter_code
_entity_poly.pdbx_strand_id
1 'polypeptide(L)'
;MKKHKRIQILRWIARAVGLVFVGTLLLFFIGEKIWDKMNTLTWLDILLLLCILFFMIGVFLGFWRELWGGIVIIASIFAFNIIDIIASASFEWQFQLWFLLIPGILYLINYFLSLKKQKNEE
;
A
#
# COMPACT_ATOMS: atom_id res chain seq x y z
N MET A 1 12.37 23.73 -17.84
CA MET A 1 13.26 22.69 -17.25
C MET A 1 13.02 22.35 -15.76
N LYS A 2 12.75 23.31 -14.85
CA LYS A 2 12.59 23.03 -13.39
C LYS A 2 11.37 22.17 -12.99
N LYS A 3 10.25 22.23 -13.72
CA LYS A 3 9.02 21.48 -13.38
C LYS A 3 9.16 19.96 -13.58
N HIS A 4 9.91 19.50 -14.59
CA HIS A 4 10.13 18.07 -14.84
C HIS A 4 10.94 17.39 -13.73
N LYS A 5 11.98 18.07 -13.21
CA LYS A 5 12.76 17.55 -12.09
C LYS A 5 11.92 17.39 -10.82
N ARG A 6 10.99 18.31 -10.55
CA ARG A 6 10.11 18.25 -9.36
C ARG A 6 9.20 17.02 -9.39
N ILE A 7 8.59 16.70 -10.53
CA ILE A 7 7.71 15.52 -10.65
C ILE A 7 8.51 14.23 -10.48
N GLN A 8 9.72 14.14 -11.06
CA GLN A 8 10.58 12.97 -10.84
C GLN A 8 11.00 12.81 -9.37
N ILE A 9 11.31 13.90 -8.67
CA ILE A 9 11.62 13.85 -7.23
C ILE A 9 10.42 13.34 -6.43
N LEU A 10 9.21 13.86 -6.70
CA LEU A 10 7.99 13.42 -6.03
C LEU A 10 7.69 11.93 -6.27
N ARG A 11 7.97 11.42 -7.48
CA ARG A 11 7.84 10.00 -7.80
C ARG A 11 8.82 9.13 -7.00
N TRP A 12 10.07 9.56 -6.90
CA TRP A 12 11.07 8.85 -6.11
C TRP A 12 10.76 8.88 -4.60
N ILE A 13 10.26 10.00 -4.08
CA ILE A 13 9.80 10.10 -2.69
C ILE A 13 8.66 9.11 -2.45
N ALA A 14 7.64 9.07 -3.31
CA ALA A 14 6.52 8.14 -3.16
C ALA A 14 6.98 6.66 -3.14
N ARG A 15 7.92 6.30 -4.03
CA ARG A 15 8.52 4.96 -4.09
C ARG A 15 9.35 4.63 -2.85
N ALA A 16 10.17 5.56 -2.39
CA ALA A 16 10.98 5.39 -1.18
C ALA A 16 10.09 5.18 0.05
N VAL A 17 9.03 5.99 0.19
CA VAL A 17 8.02 5.83 1.24
C VAL A 17 7.37 4.45 1.16
N GLY A 18 6.90 4.04 -0.02
CA GLY A 18 6.32 2.71 -0.22
C GLY A 18 7.28 1.58 0.17
N LEU A 19 8.55 1.65 -0.24
CA LEU A 19 9.57 0.66 0.12
C LEU A 19 9.84 0.62 1.63
N VAL A 20 9.84 1.76 2.31
CA VAL A 20 9.99 1.81 3.78
C VAL A 20 8.82 1.07 4.44
N PHE A 21 7.57 1.29 4.00
CA PHE A 21 6.42 0.55 4.53
C PHE A 21 6.52 -0.96 4.28
N VAL A 22 6.89 -1.37 3.06
CA VAL A 22 7.11 -2.80 2.74
C VAL A 22 8.21 -3.38 3.63
N GLY A 23 9.34 -2.68 3.79
CA GLY A 23 10.43 -3.10 4.65
C GLY A 23 10.00 -3.27 6.11
N THR A 24 9.24 -2.31 6.65
CA THR A 24 8.68 -2.40 8.01
C THR A 24 7.76 -3.62 8.16
N LEU A 25 6.85 -3.84 7.21
CA LEU A 25 5.98 -5.02 7.23
C LEU A 25 6.78 -6.33 7.20
N LEU A 26 7.82 -6.42 6.36
CA LEU A 26 8.69 -7.60 6.32
C LEU A 26 9.40 -7.83 7.66
N LEU A 27 9.85 -6.77 8.34
CA LEU A 27 10.44 -6.88 9.67
C LEU A 27 9.44 -7.41 10.71
N PHE A 28 8.18 -6.97 10.66
CA PHE A 28 7.12 -7.53 11.50
C PHE A 28 6.91 -9.03 11.21
N PHE A 29 6.86 -9.43 9.94
CA PHE A 29 6.70 -10.83 9.55
C PHE A 29 7.82 -11.72 10.08
N ILE A 30 9.07 -11.23 10.03
CA ILE A 30 10.24 -11.92 10.55
C ILE A 30 10.20 -11.96 12.08
N GLY A 31 9.86 -10.85 12.73
CA GLY A 31 9.81 -10.74 14.19
C GLY A 31 8.72 -11.61 14.84
N GLU A 32 7.55 -11.71 14.20
CA GLU A 32 6.44 -12.53 14.71
C GLU A 32 6.58 -14.03 14.42
N LYS A 33 7.62 -14.43 13.67
CA LYS A 33 7.86 -15.82 13.25
C LYS A 33 6.60 -16.46 12.66
N ILE A 34 5.99 -15.79 11.67
CA ILE A 34 4.76 -16.25 11.03
C ILE A 34 4.87 -17.70 10.54
N TRP A 35 6.06 -18.15 10.13
CA TRP A 35 6.34 -19.53 9.75
C TRP A 35 6.00 -20.56 10.84
N ASP A 36 6.22 -20.24 12.11
CA ASP A 36 5.91 -21.15 13.23
C ASP A 36 4.39 -21.23 13.48
N LYS A 37 3.66 -20.16 13.15
CA LYS A 37 2.20 -20.07 13.31
C LYS A 37 1.42 -20.56 12.09
N MET A 38 2.09 -20.93 11.00
CA MET A 38 1.40 -21.31 9.75
C MET A 38 0.47 -22.51 9.93
N ASN A 39 0.81 -23.45 10.82
CA ASN A 39 -0.01 -24.63 11.08
C ASN A 39 -1.27 -24.33 11.91
N THR A 40 -1.39 -23.13 12.49
CA THR A 40 -2.51 -22.72 13.35
C THR A 40 -3.35 -21.59 12.75
N LEU A 41 -3.04 -21.16 11.51
CA LEU A 41 -3.77 -20.09 10.85
C LEU A 41 -5.19 -20.52 10.50
N THR A 42 -6.16 -19.68 10.86
CA THR A 42 -7.53 -19.82 10.38
C THR A 42 -7.66 -19.29 8.94
N TRP A 43 -8.78 -19.59 8.28
CA TRP A 43 -9.05 -19.07 6.94
C TRP A 43 -9.11 -17.53 6.89
N LEU A 44 -9.55 -16.90 7.98
CA LEU A 44 -9.58 -15.44 8.10
C LEU A 44 -8.18 -14.84 8.22
N ASP A 45 -7.28 -15.51 8.97
CA ASP A 45 -5.88 -15.06 9.08
C ASP A 45 -5.16 -15.13 7.73
N ILE A 46 -5.46 -16.16 6.93
CA ILE A 46 -4.92 -16.30 5.57
C ILE A 46 -5.41 -15.16 4.67
N LEU A 47 -6.68 -14.77 4.79
CA LEU A 47 -7.24 -13.65 4.03
C LEU A 47 -6.58 -12.31 4.42
N LEU A 48 -6.36 -12.07 5.71
CA LEU A 48 -5.64 -10.89 6.20
C LEU A 48 -4.19 -10.86 5.68
N LEU A 49 -3.52 -12.00 5.67
CA LEU A 49 -2.18 -12.16 5.11
C LEU A 49 -2.16 -11.82 3.61
N LEU A 50 -3.16 -12.29 2.86
CA LEU A 50 -3.32 -11.98 1.44
C LEU A 50 -3.52 -10.48 1.21
N CYS A 51 -4.29 -9.78 2.05
CA CYS A 51 -4.41 -8.33 1.96
C CYS A 51 -3.06 -7.63 2.11
N ILE A 52 -2.21 -8.06 3.04
CA ILE A 52 -0.86 -7.51 3.20
C ILE A 52 0.03 -7.82 1.98
N LEU A 53 -0.08 -9.03 1.41
CA LEU A 53 0.60 -9.39 0.16
C LEU A 53 0.15 -8.50 -1.01
N PHE A 54 -1.16 -8.25 -1.14
CA PHE A 54 -1.69 -7.34 -2.15
C PHE A 54 -1.21 -5.90 -1.94
N PHE A 55 -1.10 -5.43 -0.70
CA PHE A 55 -0.49 -4.13 -0.42
C PHE A 55 0.94 -4.05 -0.97
N MET A 56 1.78 -5.06 -0.69
CA MET A 56 3.14 -5.12 -1.21
C MET A 56 3.15 -5.15 -2.74
N ILE A 57 2.32 -5.98 -3.36
CA ILE A 57 2.16 -6.03 -4.82
C ILE A 57 1.75 -4.67 -5.37
N GLY A 58 0.83 -3.96 -4.70
CA GLY A 58 0.41 -2.61 -5.07
C GLY A 58 1.56 -1.60 -5.01
N VAL A 59 2.42 -1.69 -3.99
CA VAL A 59 3.63 -0.87 -3.88
C VAL A 59 4.56 -1.12 -5.07
N PHE A 60 4.86 -2.38 -5.39
CA PHE A 60 5.68 -2.74 -6.54
C PHE A 60 5.03 -2.33 -7.87
N LEU A 61 3.74 -2.60 -8.05
CA LEU A 61 2.99 -2.22 -9.25
C LEU A 61 3.03 -0.70 -9.48
N GLY A 62 3.00 0.09 -8.41
CA GLY A 62 3.14 1.54 -8.45
C GLY A 62 4.46 2.05 -9.05
N PHE A 63 5.50 1.21 -9.15
CA PHE A 63 6.74 1.58 -9.83
C PHE A 63 6.53 1.74 -11.34
N TRP A 64 5.73 0.86 -11.95
CA TRP A 64 5.46 0.87 -13.38
C TRP A 64 4.12 1.54 -13.74
N ARG A 65 3.11 1.40 -12.86
CA ARG A 65 1.74 1.86 -13.07
C ARG A 65 1.19 2.50 -11.81
N GLU A 66 1.43 3.80 -11.66
CA GLU A 66 1.05 4.60 -10.47
C GLU A 66 -0.44 4.47 -10.12
N LEU A 67 -1.34 4.60 -11.10
CA LEU A 67 -2.79 4.48 -10.88
C LEU A 67 -3.16 3.12 -10.28
N TRP A 68 -2.72 2.04 -10.93
CA TRP A 68 -3.05 0.67 -10.50
C TRP A 68 -2.41 0.33 -9.16
N GLY A 69 -1.16 0.74 -8.94
CA GLY A 69 -0.49 0.55 -7.65
C GLY A 69 -1.23 1.27 -6.52
N GLY A 70 -1.65 2.51 -6.75
CA GLY A 70 -2.44 3.29 -5.78
C GLY A 70 -3.79 2.64 -5.46
N ILE A 71 -4.54 2.21 -6.48
CA ILE A 71 -5.82 1.52 -6.29
C ILE A 71 -5.65 0.21 -5.51
N VAL A 72 -4.67 -0.61 -5.87
CA VAL A 72 -4.42 -1.90 -5.18
C VAL A 72 -4.03 -1.68 -3.72
N ILE A 73 -3.20 -0.68 -3.41
CA ILE A 73 -2.86 -0.32 -2.02
C ILE A 73 -4.11 0.07 -1.23
N ILE A 74 -4.94 0.96 -1.78
CA ILE A 74 -6.13 1.43 -1.06
C ILE A 74 -7.13 0.28 -0.88
N ALA A 75 -7.38 -0.48 -1.94
CA ALA A 75 -8.31 -1.61 -1.90
C ALA A 75 -7.85 -2.69 -0.92
N SER A 76 -6.55 -3.00 -0.87
CA SER A 76 -6.01 -3.99 0.07
C SER A 76 -6.13 -3.56 1.53
N ILE A 77 -5.90 -2.28 1.85
CA ILE A 77 -6.05 -1.76 3.21
C ILE A 77 -7.53 -1.71 3.63
N PHE A 78 -8.42 -1.31 2.72
CA PHE A 78 -9.86 -1.35 2.99
C PHE A 78 -10.35 -2.78 3.20
N ALA A 79 -9.94 -3.71 2.34
CA ALA A 79 -10.26 -5.13 2.49
C ALA A 79 -9.75 -5.69 3.82
N PHE A 80 -8.51 -5.36 4.21
CA PHE A 80 -7.94 -5.75 5.49
C PHE A 80 -8.83 -5.30 6.66
N ASN A 81 -9.19 -4.02 6.72
CA ASN A 81 -10.02 -3.48 7.81
C ASN A 81 -11.41 -4.15 7.86
N ILE A 82 -12.03 -4.38 6.69
CA ILE A 82 -13.34 -5.04 6.64
C ILE A 82 -13.24 -6.47 7.17
N ILE A 83 -12.22 -7.23 6.74
CA ILE A 83 -12.02 -8.60 7.18
C ILE A 83 -11.69 -8.65 8.67
N ASP A 84 -10.86 -7.74 9.17
CA ASP A 84 -10.47 -7.67 10.59
C ASP A 84 -11.67 -7.36 11.50
N ILE A 85 -12.55 -6.43 11.08
CA ILE A 85 -13.79 -6.12 11.81
C ILE A 85 -14.70 -7.35 11.88
N ILE A 86 -14.82 -8.10 10.77
CA ILE A 86 -15.62 -9.33 10.71
C ILE A 86 -15.01 -10.42 11.61
N ALA A 87 -13.69 -10.57 11.60
CA ALA A 87 -12.98 -11.60 12.34
C ALA A 87 -12.99 -11.34 13.86
N SER A 88 -12.76 -10.09 14.26
CA SER A 88 -12.60 -9.72 15.67
C SER A 88 -13.94 -9.51 16.39
N ALA A 89 -15.06 -9.37 15.64
CA ALA A 89 -16.39 -9.02 16.14
C ALA A 89 -16.43 -7.76 17.04
N SER A 90 -15.34 -6.99 17.04
CA SER A 90 -15.13 -5.76 17.79
C SER A 90 -14.78 -4.65 16.81
N PHE A 91 -15.43 -3.50 16.96
CA PHE A 91 -15.24 -2.35 16.08
C PHE A 91 -14.01 -1.53 16.51
N GLU A 92 -12.85 -2.18 16.61
CA GLU A 92 -11.59 -1.50 16.85
C GLU A 92 -10.97 -1.12 15.52
N TRP A 93 -11.15 0.14 15.11
CA TRP A 93 -10.43 0.65 13.96
C TRP A 93 -8.94 0.67 14.29
N GLN A 94 -8.17 -0.16 13.61
CA GLN A 94 -6.72 -0.13 13.72
C GLN A 94 -6.19 1.14 13.05
N PHE A 95 -6.26 2.27 13.77
CA PHE A 95 -5.81 3.58 13.31
C PHE A 95 -4.36 3.56 12.81
N GLN A 96 -3.54 2.66 13.34
CA GLN A 96 -2.16 2.45 12.91
C GLN A 96 -2.02 1.99 11.45
N LEU A 97 -3.01 1.30 10.89
CA LEU A 97 -2.94 0.84 9.50
C LEU A 97 -3.30 1.93 8.47
N TRP A 98 -3.89 3.04 8.91
CA TRP A 98 -4.21 4.16 8.01
C TRP A 98 -2.96 4.83 7.44
N PHE A 99 -1.83 4.77 8.15
CA PHE A 99 -0.56 5.28 7.64
C PHE A 99 -0.09 4.54 6.38
N LEU A 100 -0.52 3.28 6.18
CA LEU A 100 -0.20 2.53 4.95
C LEU A 100 -0.94 3.09 3.72
N LEU A 101 -1.98 3.91 3.88
CA LEU A 101 -2.65 4.55 2.73
C LEU A 101 -1.77 5.63 2.08
N ILE A 102 -0.79 6.17 2.81
CA ILE A 102 0.09 7.25 2.34
C ILE A 102 0.72 6.93 0.97
N PRO A 103 1.43 5.80 0.77
CA PRO A 103 1.98 5.46 -0.55
C PRO A 103 0.91 5.34 -1.64
N GLY A 104 -0.28 4.81 -1.32
CA GLY A 104 -1.38 4.69 -2.28
C GLY A 104 -1.91 6.04 -2.75
N ILE A 105 -2.14 6.96 -1.79
CA ILE A 105 -2.57 8.33 -2.07
C ILE A 105 -1.50 9.09 -2.85
N LEU A 106 -0.22 8.95 -2.49
CA LEU A 106 0.89 9.58 -3.21
C LEU A 106 0.98 9.12 -4.66
N TYR A 107 0.77 7.83 -4.94
CA TYR A 107 0.74 7.32 -6.30
C TYR A 107 -0.44 7.86 -7.11
N LEU A 108 -1.63 7.96 -6.52
CA LEU A 108 -2.78 8.58 -7.19
C LEU A 108 -2.54 10.06 -7.49
N ILE A 109 -2.02 10.82 -6.52
CA ILE A 109 -1.71 12.25 -6.71
C ILE A 109 -0.68 12.42 -7.84
N ASN A 110 0.40 11.64 -7.84
CA ASN A 110 1.42 11.69 -8.89
C ASN A 110 0.83 11.37 -10.27
N TYR A 111 -0.09 10.39 -10.35
CA TYR A 111 -0.78 10.07 -11.59
C TYR A 111 -1.64 11.24 -12.09
N PHE A 112 -2.48 11.83 -11.25
CA PHE A 112 -3.32 12.99 -11.64
C PHE A 112 -2.48 14.22 -12.03
N LEU A 113 -1.37 14.46 -11.34
CA LEU A 113 -0.42 15.52 -11.71
C LEU A 113 0.23 15.26 -13.07
N SER A 114 0.52 13.99 -13.40
CA SER A 114 1.08 13.62 -14.71
C SER A 114 0.08 13.83 -15.85
N LEU A 115 -1.20 13.49 -15.64
CA LEU A 115 -2.27 13.71 -16.63
C LEU A 115 -2.52 15.20 -16.89
N LYS A 116 -2.56 16.01 -15.83
CA LYS A 116 -2.78 17.46 -15.94
C LYS A 116 -1.65 18.17 -16.71
N LYS A 117 -0.44 17.61 -16.67
CA LYS A 117 0.68 18.11 -17.47
C LYS A 117 0.46 17.85 -18.96
N GLN A 118 0.04 16.64 -19.31
CA GLN A 118 -0.16 16.22 -20.70
C GLN A 118 -1.23 17.07 -21.39
N LYS A 119 -2.34 17.36 -20.67
CA LYS A 119 -3.44 18.20 -21.16
C LYS A 119 -3.09 19.69 -21.34
N ASN A 120 -2.03 20.20 -20.69
CA ASN A 120 -1.60 21.60 -20.83
C ASN A 120 -0.52 21.79 -21.92
N GLU A 121 -0.06 20.70 -22.52
CA GLU A 121 0.93 20.70 -23.61
C GLU A 121 0.29 20.40 -24.98
N GLU A 122 -1.02 20.09 -25.00
CA GLU A 122 -1.92 20.05 -26.17
C GLU A 122 -2.69 21.38 -26.29
#